data_AF-H5TQ17-F1
#
_entry.id   AF-H5TQ17-F1
#
_cell.length_a   1.000
_cell.length_b   1.000
_cell.length_c   1.000
_cell.angle_alpha   90.00
_cell.angle_beta   90.00
_cell.angle_gamma   90.00
#
_symmetry.space_group_name_H-M   'P 1'
#
loop_
_entity.id
_entity.type
_entity.pdbx_description
1 polymer ?
#
loop_
_entity_poly.entity_id
_entity_poly.type
_entity_poly.pdbx_seq_one_letter_code
_entity_poly.pdbx_strand_id
1 'polypeptide(L)'
;MIGLTPKQAWDVLREGNRRFINGESEHPSQGIEDRARLVAGQHPHVVLFGCADSRLAAEIIFDQGLGDMFVVRTAGHVVDSAVMGSLEYAAEVLEVPLVVILGHDSCGAVKATLDALDDLQIPGGYIRDVVERVTPSILAGRSEGLTRVDEFEARHVVETGRLLMQRSRIIADRVANGKLAIVGLTYALNEGAVQLRGAYGDIGQGYVEIGGPEGHVHKGHHEASDAASAAVDGATVDEAASA
;
A
#
# COMPACT_ATOMS: atom_id res chain seq x y z
N MET A 1 23.11 -7.21 1.04
CA MET A 1 22.01 -7.97 0.41
C MET A 1 21.14 -6.94 -0.28
N ILE A 2 20.88 -7.06 -1.57
CA ILE A 2 20.00 -6.11 -2.28
C ILE A 2 18.58 -6.48 -1.84
N GLY A 3 17.89 -5.57 -1.15
CA GLY A 3 16.49 -5.75 -0.75
C GLY A 3 15.57 -5.85 -1.97
N LEU A 4 14.37 -6.41 -1.80
CA LEU A 4 13.38 -6.48 -2.88
C LEU A 4 13.02 -5.07 -3.37
N THR A 5 12.70 -4.93 -4.66
CA THR A 5 12.04 -3.73 -5.16
C THR A 5 10.56 -3.71 -4.73
N PRO A 6 9.88 -2.55 -4.76
CA PRO A 6 8.45 -2.49 -4.43
C PRO A 6 7.59 -3.45 -5.25
N LYS A 7 7.87 -3.54 -6.56
CA LYS A 7 7.24 -4.53 -7.46
C LYS A 7 7.47 -5.97 -6.99
N GLN A 8 8.70 -6.34 -6.65
CA GLN A 8 9.02 -7.71 -6.22
C GLN A 8 8.33 -8.06 -4.90
N ALA A 9 8.32 -7.13 -3.93
CA ALA A 9 7.60 -7.32 -2.67
C ALA A 9 6.09 -7.47 -2.90
N TRP A 10 5.51 -6.72 -3.85
CA TRP A 10 4.11 -6.85 -4.22
C TRP A 10 3.79 -8.20 -4.88
N ASP A 11 4.66 -8.67 -5.79
CA ASP A 11 4.49 -9.97 -6.44
C ASP A 11 4.54 -11.12 -5.42
N VAL A 12 5.42 -11.05 -4.42
CA VAL A 12 5.49 -12.03 -3.31
C VAL A 12 4.16 -12.10 -2.54
N LEU A 13 3.59 -10.95 -2.17
CA LEU A 13 2.30 -10.92 -1.46
C LEU A 13 1.15 -11.45 -2.31
N ARG A 14 1.07 -11.04 -3.57
CA ARG A 14 0.00 -11.48 -4.48
C ARG A 14 0.02 -12.99 -4.66
N GLU A 15 1.21 -13.56 -4.82
CA GLU A 15 1.38 -15.01 -4.95
C GLU A 15 1.05 -15.75 -3.65
N GLY A 16 1.43 -15.19 -2.49
CA GLY A 16 1.06 -15.76 -1.20
C GLY A 16 -0.46 -15.78 -0.95
N ASN A 17 -1.17 -14.69 -1.28
CA ASN A 17 -2.63 -14.68 -1.20
C ASN A 17 -3.28 -15.64 -2.22
N ARG A 18 -2.71 -15.79 -3.42
CA ARG A 18 -3.16 -16.80 -4.39
C ARG A 18 -3.09 -18.21 -3.78
N ARG A 19 -1.97 -18.56 -3.12
CA ARG A 19 -1.84 -19.86 -2.42
C ARG A 19 -2.87 -20.01 -1.31
N PHE A 20 -3.08 -18.97 -0.50
CA PHE A 20 -4.08 -18.97 0.56
C PHE A 20 -5.50 -19.27 0.04
N ILE A 21 -5.95 -18.56 -1.01
CA ILE A 21 -7.29 -18.77 -1.60
C ILE A 21 -7.46 -20.19 -2.15
N ASN A 22 -6.41 -20.76 -2.73
CA ASN A 22 -6.47 -22.09 -3.33
C ASN A 22 -6.29 -23.24 -2.30
N GLY A 23 -6.05 -22.94 -1.03
CA GLY A 23 -5.71 -23.94 -0.02
C GLY A 23 -4.33 -24.58 -0.23
N GLU A 24 -3.41 -23.85 -0.87
CA GLU A 24 -2.05 -24.28 -1.24
C GLU A 24 -0.98 -23.60 -0.38
N SER A 25 -1.35 -23.04 0.79
CA SER A 25 -0.42 -22.33 1.68
C SER A 25 0.80 -23.18 2.05
N GLU A 26 1.98 -22.59 1.91
CA GLU A 26 3.26 -23.25 2.20
C GLU A 26 3.66 -23.08 3.67
N HIS A 27 3.16 -22.06 4.35
CA HIS A 27 3.56 -21.67 5.70
C HIS A 27 5.08 -21.44 5.83
N PRO A 28 5.66 -20.57 4.97
CA PRO A 28 7.10 -20.38 4.90
C PRO A 28 7.65 -19.78 6.20
N SER A 29 8.93 -20.00 6.48
CA SER A 29 9.69 -19.28 7.52
C SER A 29 9.10 -19.34 8.95
N GLN A 30 8.47 -20.45 9.34
CA GLN A 30 7.85 -20.64 10.67
C GLN A 30 8.61 -21.62 11.59
N GLY A 31 9.70 -22.23 11.09
CA GLY A 31 10.46 -23.25 11.79
C GLY A 31 11.33 -22.73 12.94
N ILE A 32 11.84 -23.67 13.75
CA ILE A 32 12.76 -23.37 14.86
C ILE A 32 14.05 -22.70 14.34
N GLU A 33 14.56 -23.16 13.19
CA GLU A 33 15.76 -22.60 12.56
C GLU A 33 15.52 -21.19 12.04
N ASP A 34 14.36 -20.93 11.42
CA ASP A 34 13.99 -19.60 10.92
C ASP A 34 13.94 -18.60 12.08
N ARG A 35 13.28 -18.98 13.18
CA ARG A 35 13.24 -18.19 14.41
C ARG A 35 14.64 -17.92 14.96
N ALA A 36 15.54 -18.91 14.94
CA ALA A 36 16.90 -18.73 15.41
C ALA A 36 17.71 -17.74 14.56
N ARG A 37 17.49 -17.71 13.23
CA ARG A 37 18.16 -16.76 12.32
C ARG A 37 17.76 -15.30 12.57
N LEU A 38 16.54 -15.06 13.04
CA LEU A 38 16.01 -13.71 13.28
C LEU A 38 16.48 -13.04 14.58
N VAL A 39 17.22 -13.76 15.43
CA VAL A 39 17.72 -13.20 16.71
C VAL A 39 18.66 -12.02 16.49
N ALA A 40 19.45 -12.03 15.41
CA ALA A 40 20.42 -10.97 15.12
C ALA A 40 19.80 -9.72 14.48
N GLY A 41 18.59 -9.82 13.94
CA GLY A 41 17.93 -8.72 13.23
C GLY A 41 16.78 -9.18 12.33
N GLN A 42 16.09 -8.21 11.74
CA GLN A 42 14.96 -8.42 10.84
C GLN A 42 15.13 -7.57 9.57
N HIS A 43 14.66 -8.10 8.45
CA HIS A 43 14.67 -7.42 7.15
C HIS A 43 13.37 -7.70 6.39
N PRO A 44 12.21 -7.24 6.92
CA PRO A 44 10.93 -7.47 6.26
C PRO A 44 10.89 -6.78 4.89
N HIS A 45 10.22 -7.39 3.92
CA HIS A 45 9.98 -6.77 2.60
C HIS A 45 8.66 -5.98 2.54
N VAL A 46 7.85 -6.08 3.59
CA VAL A 46 6.54 -5.42 3.66
C VAL A 46 6.33 -4.83 5.05
N VAL A 47 5.80 -3.61 5.11
CA VAL A 47 5.03 -3.16 6.27
C VAL A 47 3.54 -3.26 5.97
N LEU A 48 2.82 -4.05 6.76
CA LEU A 48 1.37 -4.15 6.67
C LEU A 48 0.73 -3.29 7.75
N PHE A 49 -0.15 -2.40 7.33
CA PHE A 49 -1.02 -1.61 8.17
C PHE A 49 -2.47 -2.03 7.95
N GLY A 50 -3.00 -2.81 8.88
CA GLY A 50 -4.31 -3.44 8.74
C GLY A 50 -5.26 -3.19 9.91
N CYS A 51 -6.51 -3.60 9.73
CA CYS A 51 -7.48 -3.57 10.82
C CYS A 51 -7.11 -4.57 11.94
N ALA A 52 -7.41 -4.22 13.19
CA ALA A 52 -7.28 -5.10 14.35
C ALA A 52 -8.30 -6.27 14.38
N ASP A 53 -9.19 -6.37 13.39
CA ASP A 53 -10.16 -7.45 13.25
C ASP A 53 -9.50 -8.83 13.35
N SER A 54 -9.99 -9.70 14.23
CA SER A 54 -9.35 -11.01 14.49
C SER A 54 -9.34 -11.95 13.29
N ARG A 55 -10.17 -11.69 12.28
CA ARG A 55 -10.24 -12.46 11.03
C ARG A 55 -9.18 -12.03 10.00
N LEU A 56 -8.47 -10.92 10.25
CA LEU A 56 -7.42 -10.35 9.41
C LEU A 56 -6.01 -10.68 9.92
N ALA A 57 -5.70 -11.97 10.01
CA ALA A 57 -4.33 -12.41 10.29
C ALA A 57 -3.48 -12.31 9.00
N ALA A 58 -2.78 -11.19 8.84
CA ALA A 58 -2.07 -10.81 7.62
C ALA A 58 -1.08 -11.87 7.13
N GLU A 59 -0.26 -12.40 8.02
CA GLU A 59 0.75 -13.42 7.71
C GLU A 59 0.11 -14.70 7.18
N ILE A 60 -1.11 -15.03 7.64
CA ILE A 60 -1.87 -16.18 7.14
C ILE A 60 -2.48 -15.86 5.76
N ILE A 61 -3.15 -14.72 5.63
CA ILE A 61 -3.84 -14.29 4.39
C ILE A 61 -2.88 -14.15 3.21
N PHE A 62 -1.65 -13.72 3.47
CA PHE A 62 -0.59 -13.57 2.46
C PHE A 62 0.43 -14.71 2.47
N ASP A 63 0.19 -15.78 3.24
CA ASP A 63 1.09 -16.94 3.35
C ASP A 63 2.57 -16.54 3.54
N GLN A 64 2.81 -15.71 4.55
CA GLN A 64 4.13 -15.23 4.97
C GLN A 64 4.53 -15.87 6.31
N GLY A 65 5.80 -15.73 6.67
CA GLY A 65 6.37 -16.25 7.91
C GLY A 65 7.03 -15.21 8.79
N LEU A 66 7.89 -15.71 9.69
CA LEU A 66 8.60 -14.86 10.63
C LEU A 66 9.63 -14.00 9.91
N GLY A 67 9.63 -12.70 10.19
CA GLY A 67 10.59 -11.75 9.66
C GLY A 67 10.27 -11.19 8.26
N ASP A 68 9.23 -11.71 7.60
CA ASP A 68 8.82 -11.27 6.26
C ASP A 68 8.05 -9.94 6.28
N MET A 69 7.29 -9.70 7.36
CA MET A 69 6.40 -8.56 7.50
C MET A 69 6.64 -7.78 8.80
N PHE A 70 6.63 -6.46 8.71
CA PHE A 70 6.43 -5.57 9.86
C PHE A 70 4.95 -5.23 9.97
N VAL A 71 4.29 -5.56 11.08
CA VAL A 71 2.82 -5.49 11.17
C VAL A 71 2.38 -4.44 12.17
N VAL A 72 1.58 -3.48 11.69
CA VAL A 72 0.91 -2.45 12.50
C VAL A 72 -0.60 -2.64 12.35
N ARG A 73 -1.33 -2.69 13.47
CA ARG A 73 -2.78 -2.91 13.45
C ARG A 73 -3.50 -2.04 14.47
N THR A 74 -4.56 -1.38 14.01
CA THR A 74 -5.51 -0.63 14.84
C THR A 74 -6.94 -0.91 14.35
N ALA A 75 -7.95 -0.68 15.19
CA ALA A 75 -9.34 -0.82 14.75
C ALA A 75 -9.62 0.12 13.57
N GLY A 76 -10.09 -0.43 12.45
CA GLY A 76 -10.29 0.33 11.21
C GLY A 76 -9.01 0.92 10.62
N HIS A 77 -7.81 0.39 10.93
CA HIS A 77 -6.52 0.93 10.49
C HIS A 77 -6.45 2.48 10.61
N VAL A 78 -6.94 3.00 11.73
CA VAL A 78 -6.85 4.43 12.05
C VAL A 78 -5.43 4.81 12.46
N VAL A 79 -5.02 6.02 12.07
CA VAL A 79 -3.68 6.53 12.30
C VAL A 79 -3.64 7.47 13.50
N ASP A 80 -2.73 7.20 14.42
CA ASP A 80 -2.26 8.14 15.43
C ASP A 80 -0.74 8.34 15.29
N SER A 81 -0.12 9.05 16.24
CA SER A 81 1.32 9.32 16.21
C SER A 81 2.18 8.06 16.38
N ALA A 82 1.75 7.08 17.17
CA ALA A 82 2.49 5.83 17.37
C ALA A 82 2.42 4.94 16.12
N VAL A 83 1.25 4.89 15.47
CA VAL A 83 1.08 4.22 14.17
C VAL A 83 1.96 4.88 13.11
N MET A 84 1.91 6.21 12.97
CA MET A 84 2.74 6.92 11.99
C MET A 84 4.24 6.68 12.24
N GLY A 85 4.69 6.80 13.48
CA GLY A 85 6.09 6.54 13.83
C GLY A 85 6.52 5.09 13.55
N SER A 86 5.62 4.12 13.73
CA SER A 86 5.89 2.71 13.41
C SER A 86 6.05 2.48 11.90
N LEU A 87 5.21 3.14 11.10
CA LEU A 87 5.28 3.10 9.64
C LEU A 87 6.56 3.78 9.12
N GLU A 88 6.92 4.94 9.67
CA GLU A 88 8.17 5.64 9.35
C GLU A 88 9.40 4.82 9.73
N TYR A 89 9.38 4.15 10.89
CA TYR A 89 10.46 3.27 11.31
C TYR A 89 10.67 2.13 10.30
N ALA A 90 9.60 1.46 9.88
CA ALA A 90 9.70 0.41 8.87
C ALA A 90 10.24 0.95 7.54
N ALA A 91 9.73 2.10 7.09
CA ALA A 91 10.15 2.73 5.83
C ALA A 91 11.61 3.19 5.85
N GLU A 92 12.07 3.84 6.92
CA GLU A 92 13.38 4.50 6.97
C GLU A 92 14.47 3.66 7.60
N VAL A 93 14.17 2.97 8.71
CA VAL A 93 15.17 2.21 9.47
C VAL A 93 15.31 0.79 8.96
N LEU A 94 14.18 0.13 8.67
CA LEU A 94 14.19 -1.22 8.10
C LEU A 94 14.27 -1.22 6.57
N GLU A 95 14.11 -0.05 5.95
CA GLU A 95 14.13 0.16 4.51
C GLU A 95 13.15 -0.73 3.73
N VAL A 96 11.98 -1.01 4.32
CA VAL A 96 10.98 -1.86 3.66
C VAL A 96 10.55 -1.22 2.32
N PRO A 97 10.47 -1.98 1.22
CA PRO A 97 10.14 -1.45 -0.10
C PRO A 97 8.64 -1.33 -0.36
N LEU A 98 7.77 -1.86 0.52
CA LEU A 98 6.33 -1.86 0.31
C LEU A 98 5.55 -1.60 1.60
N VAL A 99 4.65 -0.62 1.57
CA VAL A 99 3.58 -0.44 2.56
C VAL A 99 2.28 -1.00 2.00
N VAL A 100 1.61 -1.85 2.76
CA VAL A 100 0.28 -2.38 2.45
C VAL A 100 -0.73 -1.83 3.43
N ILE A 101 -1.75 -1.15 2.95
CA ILE A 101 -2.93 -0.78 3.74
C ILE A 101 -3.99 -1.84 3.50
N LEU A 102 -4.38 -2.58 4.53
CA LEU A 102 -5.34 -3.68 4.42
C LEU A 102 -6.65 -3.36 5.15
N GLY A 103 -7.65 -2.93 4.38
CA GLY A 103 -9.04 -2.92 4.79
C GLY A 103 -9.72 -4.26 4.53
N HIS A 104 -10.99 -4.37 4.91
CA HIS A 104 -11.80 -5.56 4.67
C HIS A 104 -13.28 -5.25 4.65
N ASP A 105 -14.07 -6.18 4.10
CA ASP A 105 -15.52 -6.14 4.19
C ASP A 105 -16.02 -6.39 5.62
N SER A 106 -17.20 -5.86 5.94
CA SER A 106 -17.83 -5.99 7.27
C SER A 106 -16.96 -5.44 8.41
N CYS A 107 -16.36 -4.27 8.21
CA CYS A 107 -15.52 -3.60 9.18
C CYS A 107 -16.32 -2.91 10.29
N GLY A 108 -16.12 -3.34 11.54
CA GLY A 108 -16.82 -2.78 12.69
C GLY A 108 -16.56 -1.29 12.93
N ALA A 109 -15.36 -0.79 12.61
CA ALA A 109 -15.04 0.64 12.76
C ALA A 109 -15.76 1.51 11.72
N VAL A 110 -15.84 1.06 10.47
CA VAL A 110 -16.61 1.73 9.41
C VAL A 110 -18.09 1.71 9.75
N LYS A 111 -18.61 0.54 10.17
CA LYS A 111 -20.02 0.41 10.58
C LYS A 111 -20.37 1.34 11.75
N ALA A 112 -19.57 1.35 12.82
CA ALA A 112 -19.78 2.23 13.97
C ALA A 112 -19.74 3.72 13.58
N THR A 113 -18.95 4.07 12.56
CA THR A 113 -18.89 5.45 12.05
C THR A 113 -20.14 5.82 11.26
N LEU A 114 -20.65 4.91 10.44
CA LEU A 114 -21.94 5.11 9.76
C LEU A 114 -23.07 5.26 10.78
N ASP A 115 -23.15 4.39 11.78
CA ASP A 115 -24.17 4.45 12.85
C ASP A 115 -24.06 5.76 13.66
N ALA A 116 -22.85 6.27 13.90
CA ALA A 116 -22.64 7.54 14.58
C ALA A 116 -23.10 8.75 13.73
N LEU A 117 -22.93 8.70 12.40
CA LEU A 117 -23.32 9.78 11.49
C LEU A 117 -24.81 9.78 11.15
N ASP A 118 -25.40 8.59 11.00
CA ASP A 118 -26.78 8.43 10.52
C ASP A 118 -27.79 8.37 11.67
N ASP A 119 -27.43 7.66 12.75
CA ASP A 119 -28.32 7.37 13.87
C ASP A 119 -27.91 8.09 15.16
N LEU A 120 -26.90 8.97 15.09
CA LEU A 120 -26.32 9.71 16.22
C LEU A 120 -25.84 8.79 17.37
N GLN A 121 -25.49 7.54 17.04
CA GLN A 121 -24.97 6.55 17.99
C GLN A 121 -23.48 6.77 18.23
N ILE A 122 -23.12 7.84 18.93
CA ILE A 122 -21.71 8.18 19.19
C ILE A 122 -21.18 7.33 20.36
N PRO A 123 -20.17 6.47 20.14
CA PRO A 123 -19.62 5.67 21.23
C PRO A 123 -18.87 6.53 22.26
N GLY A 124 -18.75 5.99 23.48
CA GLY A 124 -17.96 6.57 24.56
C GLY A 124 -16.52 6.06 24.60
N GLY A 125 -15.71 6.64 25.48
CA GLY A 125 -14.30 6.26 25.67
C GLY A 125 -13.45 6.41 24.40
N TYR A 126 -12.33 5.69 24.34
CA TYR A 126 -11.41 5.71 23.18
C TYR A 126 -11.97 5.03 21.92
N ILE A 127 -13.17 4.45 21.97
CA ILE A 127 -13.86 3.99 20.75
C ILE A 127 -14.26 5.21 19.90
N ARG A 128 -14.58 6.34 20.56
CA ARG A 128 -14.87 7.60 19.87
C ARG A 128 -13.71 8.06 19.00
N ASP A 129 -12.48 7.97 19.51
CA ASP A 129 -11.26 8.32 18.78
C ASP A 129 -11.12 7.55 17.46
N VAL A 130 -11.55 6.28 17.44
CA VAL A 130 -11.56 5.46 16.22
C VAL A 130 -12.59 6.01 15.24
N VAL A 131 -13.84 6.21 15.69
CA VAL A 131 -14.92 6.75 14.85
C VAL A 131 -14.56 8.12 14.26
N GLU A 132 -14.01 9.02 15.08
CA GLU A 132 -13.58 10.35 14.64
C GLU A 132 -12.51 10.29 13.55
N ARG A 133 -11.61 9.29 13.59
CA ARG A 133 -10.55 9.12 12.60
C ARG A 133 -11.02 8.46 11.31
N VAL A 134 -12.08 7.66 11.35
CA VAL A 134 -12.72 7.08 10.15
C VAL A 134 -13.66 8.08 9.48
N THR A 135 -14.31 8.96 10.26
CA THR A 135 -15.33 9.92 9.81
C THR A 135 -14.96 10.70 8.53
N PRO A 136 -13.75 11.26 8.37
CA PRO A 136 -13.40 12.00 7.15
C PRO A 136 -13.52 11.17 5.87
N SER A 137 -13.24 9.87 5.94
CA SER A 137 -13.37 8.96 4.78
C SER A 137 -14.82 8.76 4.37
N ILE A 138 -15.72 8.64 5.35
CA ILE A 138 -17.16 8.49 5.11
C ILE A 138 -17.74 9.77 4.52
N LEU A 139 -17.37 10.92 5.07
CA LEU A 139 -17.82 12.22 4.57
C LEU A 139 -17.32 12.49 3.14
N ALA A 140 -16.05 12.17 2.85
CA ALA A 140 -15.50 12.25 1.50
C ALA A 140 -16.25 11.33 0.54
N GLY A 141 -16.45 10.05 0.92
CA GLY A 141 -17.22 9.11 0.12
C GLY A 141 -18.64 9.58 -0.16
N ARG A 142 -19.34 10.16 0.82
CA ARG A 142 -20.69 10.72 0.61
C ARG A 142 -20.67 11.89 -0.38
N SER A 143 -19.65 12.75 -0.29
CA SER A 143 -19.50 13.86 -1.25
C SER A 143 -19.22 13.38 -2.67
N GLU A 144 -18.65 12.18 -2.81
CA GLU A 144 -18.41 11.47 -4.08
C GLU A 144 -19.63 10.62 -4.52
N GLY A 145 -20.72 10.59 -3.74
CA GLY A 145 -21.96 9.87 -4.06
C GLY A 145 -21.97 8.38 -3.64
N LEU A 146 -21.00 7.92 -2.84
CA LEU A 146 -20.97 6.56 -2.32
C LEU A 146 -22.12 6.33 -1.33
N THR A 147 -22.68 5.12 -1.36
CA THR A 147 -23.85 4.77 -0.51
C THR A 147 -23.73 3.42 0.17
N ARG A 148 -22.91 2.51 -0.36
CA ARG A 148 -22.78 1.15 0.16
C ARG A 148 -21.61 1.06 1.15
N VAL A 149 -21.73 0.16 2.13
CA VAL A 149 -20.70 -0.01 3.18
C VAL A 149 -19.35 -0.41 2.60
N ASP A 150 -19.34 -1.31 1.61
CA ASP A 150 -18.11 -1.77 0.94
C ASP A 150 -17.41 -0.67 0.14
N GLU A 151 -18.18 0.30 -0.37
CA GLU A 151 -17.62 1.49 -1.03
C GLU A 151 -16.90 2.39 -0.02
N PHE A 152 -17.49 2.57 1.16
CA PHE A 152 -16.86 3.33 2.24
C PHE A 152 -15.62 2.65 2.81
N GLU A 153 -15.63 1.31 2.93
CA GLU A 153 -14.47 0.52 3.34
C GLU A 153 -13.32 0.70 2.34
N ALA A 154 -13.59 0.56 1.04
CA ALA A 154 -12.60 0.81 0.00
C ALA A 154 -12.11 2.27 -0.01
N ARG A 155 -13.02 3.23 0.18
CA ARG A 155 -12.66 4.65 0.23
C ARG A 155 -11.79 4.99 1.44
N HIS A 156 -12.01 4.33 2.58
CA HIS A 156 -11.20 4.51 3.78
C HIS A 156 -9.76 4.00 3.61
N VAL A 157 -9.56 2.91 2.89
CA VAL A 157 -8.22 2.41 2.49
C VAL A 157 -7.50 3.45 1.63
N VAL A 158 -8.18 3.98 0.61
CA VAL A 158 -7.66 5.04 -0.26
C VAL A 158 -7.30 6.29 0.57
N GLU A 159 -8.19 6.71 1.45
CA GLU A 159 -7.98 7.89 2.30
C GLU A 159 -6.80 7.73 3.25
N THR A 160 -6.60 6.52 3.78
CA THR A 160 -5.45 6.20 4.63
C THR A 160 -4.14 6.35 3.85
N GLY A 161 -4.07 5.87 2.60
CA GLY A 161 -2.89 6.04 1.75
C GLY A 161 -2.59 7.51 1.46
N ARG A 162 -3.63 8.30 1.16
CA ARG A 162 -3.53 9.75 0.99
C ARG A 162 -3.01 10.43 2.25
N LEU A 163 -3.49 10.03 3.43
CA LEU A 163 -3.04 10.56 4.72
C LEU A 163 -1.55 10.30 4.96
N LEU A 164 -1.06 9.08 4.67
CA LEU A 164 0.37 8.76 4.82
C LEU A 164 1.24 9.66 3.94
N MET A 165 0.89 9.81 2.66
CA MET A 165 1.61 10.68 1.71
C MET A 165 1.62 12.15 2.14
N GLN A 166 0.55 12.63 2.79
CA GLN A 166 0.45 14.03 3.21
C GLN A 166 1.13 14.32 4.55
N ARG A 167 1.19 13.34 5.45
CA ARG A 167 1.63 13.56 6.84
C ARG A 167 3.07 13.13 7.08
N SER A 168 3.60 12.20 6.30
CA SER A 168 4.98 11.72 6.44
C SER A 168 5.82 12.12 5.24
N ARG A 169 6.78 13.04 5.46
CA ARG A 169 7.80 13.38 4.45
C ARG A 169 8.70 12.19 4.14
N ILE A 170 9.03 11.39 5.16
CA ILE A 170 9.85 10.19 5.02
C ILE A 170 9.22 9.23 4.00
N ILE A 171 7.95 8.89 4.19
CA ILE A 171 7.24 7.98 3.29
C ILE A 171 7.11 8.60 1.89
N ALA A 172 6.68 9.86 1.80
CA ALA A 172 6.50 10.54 0.52
C ALA A 172 7.79 10.64 -0.30
N ASP A 173 8.91 11.01 0.34
CA ASP A 173 10.22 11.13 -0.33
C ASP A 173 10.73 9.76 -0.81
N ARG A 174 10.54 8.68 -0.02
CA ARG A 174 10.93 7.33 -0.46
C ARG A 174 10.09 6.82 -1.62
N VAL A 175 8.80 7.15 -1.65
CA VAL A 175 7.92 6.86 -2.80
C VAL A 175 8.36 7.63 -4.04
N ALA A 176 8.60 8.94 -3.92
CA ALA A 176 9.05 9.79 -5.02
C ALA A 176 10.40 9.33 -5.61
N ASN A 177 11.27 8.79 -4.78
CA ASN A 177 12.57 8.25 -5.19
C ASN A 177 12.52 6.77 -5.66
N GLY A 178 11.33 6.18 -5.80
CA GLY A 178 11.14 4.80 -6.28
C GLY A 178 11.63 3.71 -5.32
N LYS A 179 11.94 4.06 -4.06
CA LYS A 179 12.44 3.12 -3.04
C LYS A 179 11.31 2.44 -2.26
N LEU A 180 10.12 3.01 -2.29
CA LEU A 180 8.94 2.55 -1.58
C LEU A 180 7.72 2.64 -2.50
N ALA A 181 6.79 1.71 -2.36
CA ALA A 181 5.42 1.89 -2.84
C ALA A 181 4.41 1.74 -1.70
N ILE A 182 3.24 2.32 -1.86
CA ILE A 182 2.08 2.08 -1.00
C ILE A 182 1.01 1.40 -1.84
N VAL A 183 0.43 0.30 -1.37
CA VAL A 183 -0.74 -0.33 -1.99
C VAL A 183 -1.91 -0.35 -1.01
N GLY A 184 -3.08 0.04 -1.48
CA GLY A 184 -4.33 -0.06 -0.74
C GLY A 184 -5.11 -1.29 -1.18
N LEU A 185 -5.45 -2.16 -0.25
CA LEU A 185 -6.15 -3.42 -0.48
C LEU A 185 -7.43 -3.51 0.37
N THR A 186 -8.46 -4.17 -0.16
CA THR A 186 -9.57 -4.70 0.65
C THR A 186 -9.58 -6.22 0.59
N TYR A 187 -9.68 -6.86 1.74
CA TYR A 187 -9.86 -8.31 1.86
C TYR A 187 -11.34 -8.68 1.91
N ALA A 188 -11.72 -9.72 1.17
CA ALA A 188 -13.06 -10.32 1.20
C ALA A 188 -13.07 -11.54 2.12
N LEU A 189 -13.75 -11.44 3.27
CA LEU A 189 -13.78 -12.45 4.33
C LEU A 189 -14.33 -13.80 3.87
N ASN A 190 -15.30 -13.80 2.95
CA ASN A 190 -15.96 -14.99 2.42
C ASN A 190 -15.11 -15.74 1.39
N GLU A 191 -14.24 -15.05 0.67
CA GLU A 191 -13.47 -15.57 -0.46
C GLU A 191 -11.99 -15.77 -0.14
N GLY A 192 -11.46 -15.04 0.85
CA GLY A 192 -10.03 -15.00 1.13
C GLY A 192 -9.23 -14.12 0.17
N ALA A 193 -9.89 -13.47 -0.80
CA ALA A 193 -9.25 -12.69 -1.84
C ALA A 193 -8.98 -11.25 -1.42
N VAL A 194 -7.86 -10.69 -1.89
CA VAL A 194 -7.59 -9.25 -1.80
C VAL A 194 -7.85 -8.55 -3.13
N GLN A 195 -8.45 -7.37 -3.07
CA GLN A 195 -8.66 -6.50 -4.22
C GLN A 195 -7.82 -5.23 -4.08
N LEU A 196 -7.04 -4.91 -5.13
CA LEU A 196 -6.29 -3.66 -5.22
C LEU A 196 -7.25 -2.49 -5.41
N ARG A 197 -7.17 -1.48 -4.54
CA ARG A 197 -7.98 -0.25 -4.57
C ARG A 197 -7.21 0.97 -5.09
N GLY A 198 -5.88 0.93 -5.02
CA GLY A 198 -5.01 1.97 -5.57
C GLY A 198 -3.58 1.80 -5.08
N ALA A 199 -2.66 2.56 -5.67
CA ALA A 199 -1.26 2.54 -5.27
C ALA A 199 -0.58 3.91 -5.43
N TYR A 200 0.51 4.11 -4.69
CA TYR A 200 1.52 5.13 -4.96
C TYR A 200 2.87 4.44 -5.21
N GLY A 201 3.60 4.88 -6.22
CA GLY A 201 4.86 4.25 -6.64
C GLY A 201 4.67 3.11 -7.64
N ASP A 202 5.78 2.64 -8.23
CA ASP A 202 5.75 1.61 -9.26
C ASP A 202 5.71 0.19 -8.66
N ILE A 203 4.60 -0.51 -8.93
CA ILE A 203 4.39 -1.92 -8.56
C ILE A 203 4.36 -2.85 -9.78
N GLY A 204 4.79 -2.37 -10.95
CA GLY A 204 4.90 -3.16 -12.19
C GLY A 204 3.60 -3.41 -12.93
N GLN A 205 2.53 -2.66 -12.63
CA GLN A 205 1.27 -2.64 -13.36
C GLN A 205 0.85 -1.19 -13.57
N GLY A 206 0.09 -0.89 -14.65
CA GLY A 206 -0.53 0.44 -14.81
C GLY A 206 -1.33 0.77 -13.56
N TYR A 207 -1.01 1.89 -12.89
CA TYR A 207 -1.49 2.15 -11.54
C TYR A 207 -2.74 3.02 -11.55
N VAL A 208 -3.60 2.80 -10.55
CA VAL A 208 -4.70 3.71 -10.20
C VAL A 208 -4.19 4.59 -9.07
N GLU A 209 -4.08 5.90 -9.32
CA GLU A 209 -3.76 6.86 -8.26
C GLU A 209 -4.86 6.88 -7.20
N ILE A 210 -4.44 6.74 -5.95
CA ILE A 210 -5.29 6.93 -4.78
C ILE A 210 -5.73 8.40 -4.76
N GLY A 211 -6.97 8.70 -5.19
CA GLY A 211 -7.58 10.03 -5.07
C GLY A 211 -7.77 10.83 -6.36
N GLY A 212 -7.63 10.23 -7.55
CA GLY A 212 -8.12 10.84 -8.79
C GLY A 212 -9.65 10.69 -8.92
N PRO A 213 -10.40 11.69 -9.43
CA PRO A 213 -11.87 11.66 -9.51
C PRO A 213 -12.46 10.56 -10.41
N GLU A 214 -11.65 9.76 -11.11
CA GLU A 214 -12.15 8.73 -12.04
C GLU A 214 -11.39 7.39 -12.03
N GLY A 215 -10.56 7.10 -11.02
CA GLY A 215 -9.84 5.80 -10.96
C GLY A 215 -9.09 5.47 -12.26
N HIS A 216 -8.60 6.49 -12.96
CA HIS A 216 -7.98 6.34 -14.27
C HIS A 216 -6.58 5.74 -14.13
N VAL A 217 -6.34 4.70 -14.93
CA VAL A 217 -5.04 4.03 -15.02
C VAL A 217 -4.05 4.96 -15.72
N HIS A 218 -3.08 5.49 -14.98
CA HIS A 218 -1.93 6.15 -15.60
C HIS A 218 -0.96 5.08 -16.10
N LYS A 219 -0.80 4.99 -17.42
CA LYS A 219 0.34 4.28 -18.01
C LYS A 219 1.57 5.15 -17.78
N GLY A 220 2.45 4.73 -16.88
CA GLY A 220 3.76 5.38 -16.70
C GLY A 220 4.46 5.48 -18.05
N HIS A 221 4.83 6.68 -18.46
CA HIS A 221 5.64 6.89 -19.65
C HIS A 221 7.07 6.41 -19.34
N HIS A 222 7.40 5.23 -19.85
CA HIS A 222 8.79 4.84 -20.06
C HIS A 222 9.31 5.70 -21.23
N GLU A 223 9.88 6.86 -20.95
CA GLU A 223 10.79 7.49 -21.92
C GLU A 223 12.10 6.70 -21.86
N ALA A 224 12.22 5.74 -22.79
CA ALA A 224 13.51 5.19 -23.16
C ALA A 224 14.36 6.33 -23.75
N SER A 225 15.47 6.65 -23.09
CA SER A 225 16.49 7.54 -23.61
C SER A 225 17.29 6.82 -24.70
N ASP A 226 16.75 6.74 -25.91
CA ASP A 226 17.53 6.44 -27.11
C ASP A 226 18.11 7.76 -27.65
N ALA A 227 19.27 8.14 -27.13
CA ALA A 227 20.13 9.11 -27.80
C ALA A 227 20.79 8.42 -29.00
N ALA A 228 20.15 8.57 -30.16
CA ALA A 228 20.63 8.09 -31.44
C ALA A 228 22.06 8.59 -31.75
N SER A 229 22.95 7.64 -31.94
CA SER A 229 24.18 7.82 -32.71
C SER A 229 23.87 7.94 -34.20
N ALA A 230 24.67 8.77 -34.87
CA ALA A 230 24.92 8.85 -36.31
C ALA A 230 24.08 9.87 -37.12
N ALA A 231 24.76 10.96 -37.49
CA ALA A 231 24.78 11.47 -38.85
C ALA A 231 26.10 12.21 -39.09
N VAL A 232 27.10 11.48 -39.59
CA VAL A 232 28.16 12.06 -40.41
C VAL A 232 27.57 12.12 -41.81
N ASP A 233 27.36 13.32 -42.33
CA ASP A 233 27.27 13.52 -43.77
C ASP A 233 28.05 14.78 -44.14
N GLY A 234 29.20 14.54 -44.77
CA GLY A 234 29.97 15.56 -45.43
C GLY A 234 29.35 15.86 -46.78
N ALA A 235 29.04 17.13 -47.02
CA ALA A 235 28.78 17.66 -48.35
C ALA A 235 29.56 18.96 -48.51
N THR A 236 30.67 18.82 -49.24
CA THR A 236 31.22 19.74 -50.24
C THR A 236 30.78 21.20 -50.19
N VAL A 237 31.75 22.09 -49.92
CA VAL A 237 31.74 23.47 -50.40
C VAL A 237 32.94 23.64 -51.31
N ASP A 238 32.66 23.92 -52.57
CA ASP A 238 33.64 24.30 -53.59
C ASP A 238 33.15 25.64 -54.14
N GLU A 239 33.80 26.74 -53.77
CA GLU A 239 33.83 27.95 -54.59
C GLU A 239 35.05 28.82 -54.27
N ALA A 240 35.71 29.24 -55.35
CA ALA A 240 37.00 29.90 -55.49
C ALA A 240 37.17 31.25 -54.76
N ALA A 241 38.43 31.57 -54.39
CA ALA A 241 39.12 32.80 -54.84
C ALA A 241 40.55 32.95 -54.29
N SER A 242 41.47 33.23 -55.23
CA SER A 242 42.67 34.09 -55.13
C SER A 242 43.98 33.60 -54.47
N ALA A 243 45.05 33.81 -55.28
CA ALA A 243 46.50 33.81 -55.04
C ALA A 243 47.25 32.48 -55.22
#